data_AF-A0A1V5V1B6-F1
#
_entry.id   AF-A0A1V5V1B6-F1
#
_cell.length_a   1.000
_cell.length_b   1.000
_cell.length_c   1.000
_cell.angle_alpha   90.00
_cell.angle_beta   90.00
_cell.angle_gamma   90.00
#
_symmetry.space_group_name_H-M   'P 1'
#
loop_
_entity.id
_entity.type
_entity.pdbx_description
1 polymer ?
#
loop_
_entity_poly.entity_id
_entity_poly.type
_entity_poly.pdbx_seq_one_letter_code
_entity_poly.pdbx_strand_id
1 'polypeptide(L)'
;MSNGAAETLTENTVRRFRETWLSNWRENWPRLKGLPGIKRWFGRFEGVPALVVNAGPSLEKDLAEIWEYRDRFLTICVDRAYPRMLAGGVSPHVTISLDSSEVVAGWFADRERGDLTCVVPWQSPRLIQAVPMRDTVPYTEWNPDVSIWRDIAEESFGSRDAQAQFDYFGALLPGGTVGNVACDLAVKMGCDPVIFVGLDLCYRITADEFGNRRAETIPAFDAARAWYEDEFFPTFKKRYVNCSGSSTLRRGCELKRFSEAAKEMALSEPRNFAWELRRRLRP
;
A
#
# COMPACT_ATOMS: atom_id res chain seq x y z
N MET A 1 -3.28 27.77 8.67
CA MET A 1 -2.98 26.88 9.80
C MET A 1 -3.05 25.44 9.31
N SER A 2 -1.89 24.83 9.03
CA SER A 2 -1.70 23.36 8.92
C SER A 2 -0.20 23.06 8.73
N ASN A 3 0.61 23.28 9.77
CA ASN A 3 2.01 22.81 9.83
C ASN A 3 2.07 21.53 10.65
N GLY A 4 1.48 20.45 10.13
CA GLY A 4 1.42 19.19 10.87
C GLY A 4 1.16 17.97 9.98
N ALA A 5 1.57 18.02 8.72
CA ALA A 5 1.57 16.82 7.89
C ALA A 5 2.79 15.98 8.29
N ALA A 6 2.55 14.72 8.64
CA ALA A 6 3.52 13.64 8.56
C ALA A 6 4.44 13.84 7.34
N GLU A 7 5.77 13.67 7.49
CA GLU A 7 6.80 13.84 6.43
C GLU A 7 6.35 13.24 5.08
N THR A 8 5.63 14.07 4.34
CA THR A 8 5.23 13.87 2.96
C THR A 8 6.52 13.98 2.17
N LEU A 9 6.67 13.15 1.13
CA LEU A 9 7.71 13.18 0.10
C LEU A 9 8.54 14.48 0.11
N THR A 10 9.61 14.51 0.92
CA THR A 10 10.31 15.77 1.22
C THR A 10 11.02 16.29 -0.03
N GLU A 11 11.26 17.60 -0.11
CA GLU A 11 12.10 18.17 -1.19
C GLU A 11 13.46 17.48 -1.28
N ASN A 12 14.00 17.00 -0.15
CA ASN A 12 15.24 16.21 -0.12
C ASN A 12 15.08 14.84 -0.79
N THR A 13 13.98 14.14 -0.54
CA THR A 13 13.66 12.86 -1.21
C THR A 13 13.48 13.08 -2.71
N VAL A 14 12.71 14.09 -3.10
CA VAL A 14 12.50 14.46 -4.51
C VAL A 14 13.84 14.77 -5.16
N ARG A 15 14.66 15.65 -4.57
CA ARG A 15 15.98 16.01 -5.08
C ARG A 15 16.89 14.78 -5.26
N ARG A 16 16.82 13.81 -4.35
CA ARG A 16 17.62 12.59 -4.40
C ARG A 16 17.18 11.62 -5.50
N PHE A 17 15.87 11.42 -5.69
CA PHE A 17 15.35 10.36 -6.56
C PHE A 17 14.78 10.86 -7.90
N ARG A 18 14.74 12.17 -8.11
CA ARG A 18 14.12 12.80 -9.29
C ARG A 18 14.55 12.19 -10.61
N GLU A 19 15.85 12.07 -10.86
CA GLU A 19 16.38 11.56 -12.13
C GLU A 19 15.98 10.10 -12.34
N THR A 20 16.08 9.29 -11.28
CA THR A 20 15.64 7.89 -11.29
C THR A 20 14.15 7.77 -11.60
N TRP A 21 13.30 8.56 -10.93
CA TRP A 21 11.85 8.52 -11.14
C TRP A 21 11.44 8.97 -12.54
N LEU A 22 12.05 10.03 -13.07
CA LEU A 22 11.81 10.47 -14.45
C LEU A 22 12.26 9.41 -15.46
N SER A 23 13.45 8.83 -15.27
CA SER A 23 13.98 7.79 -16.16
C SER A 23 13.07 6.57 -16.17
N ASN A 24 12.72 6.06 -14.99
CA ASN A 24 11.81 4.94 -14.82
C ASN A 24 10.44 5.24 -15.46
N TRP A 25 9.88 6.41 -15.19
CA TRP A 25 8.61 6.82 -15.76
C TRP A 25 8.63 6.82 -17.30
N ARG A 26 9.65 7.42 -17.93
CA ARG A 26 9.79 7.47 -19.40
C ARG A 26 9.85 6.07 -20.02
N GLU A 27 10.54 5.14 -19.38
CA GLU A 27 10.64 3.75 -19.86
C GLU A 27 9.32 2.99 -19.69
N ASN A 28 8.61 3.22 -18.59
CA ASN A 28 7.38 2.50 -18.26
C ASN A 28 6.14 3.05 -18.96
N TRP A 29 6.08 4.35 -19.23
CA TRP A 29 4.90 5.04 -19.74
C TRP A 29 4.32 4.39 -21.02
N PRO A 30 5.12 4.01 -22.04
CA PRO A 30 4.61 3.32 -23.22
C PRO A 30 3.87 2.01 -22.91
N ARG A 31 4.26 1.31 -21.83
CA ARG A 31 3.65 0.04 -21.39
C ARG A 31 2.42 0.25 -20.53
N LEU A 32 2.45 1.26 -19.65
CA LEU A 32 1.40 1.47 -18.64
C LEU A 32 0.22 2.30 -19.14
N LYS A 33 0.42 3.21 -20.10
CA LYS A 33 -0.65 4.12 -20.56
C LYS A 33 -1.91 3.41 -21.05
N GLY A 34 -1.79 2.22 -21.63
CA GLY A 34 -2.94 1.45 -22.11
C GLY A 34 -3.71 0.69 -21.03
N LEU A 35 -3.20 0.64 -19.79
CA LEU A 35 -3.77 -0.19 -18.74
C LEU A 35 -4.87 0.55 -17.94
N PRO A 36 -5.92 -0.16 -17.51
CA PRO A 36 -6.93 0.40 -16.62
C PRO A 36 -6.32 0.75 -15.26
N GLY A 37 -6.49 2.00 -14.83
CA GLY A 37 -5.98 2.45 -13.54
C GLY A 37 -6.83 2.04 -12.33
N ILE A 38 -6.25 2.23 -11.16
CA ILE A 38 -6.84 1.93 -9.85
C ILE A 38 -8.21 2.58 -9.62
N LYS A 39 -8.49 3.73 -10.25
CA LYS A 39 -9.75 4.50 -10.09
C LYS A 39 -11.00 3.64 -10.31
N ARG A 40 -10.92 2.60 -11.14
CA ARG A 40 -12.04 1.67 -11.42
C ARG A 40 -12.48 0.85 -10.20
N TRP A 41 -11.66 0.74 -9.16
CA TRP A 41 -11.99 0.00 -7.94
C TRP A 41 -12.66 0.85 -6.86
N PHE A 42 -12.62 2.18 -6.98
CA PHE A 42 -13.14 3.06 -5.94
C PHE A 42 -14.64 2.86 -5.74
N GLY A 43 -15.05 2.71 -4.48
CA GLY A 43 -16.42 2.40 -4.04
C GLY A 43 -16.96 1.03 -4.43
N ARG A 44 -16.15 0.13 -5.01
CA ARG A 44 -16.65 -1.15 -5.57
C ARG A 44 -16.67 -2.33 -4.59
N PHE A 45 -16.24 -2.11 -3.36
CA PHE A 45 -16.15 -3.07 -2.27
C PHE A 45 -16.72 -2.44 -0.98
N GLU A 46 -17.81 -1.68 -1.12
CA GLU A 46 -18.52 -1.09 0.01
C GLU A 46 -18.94 -2.16 1.03
N GLY A 47 -18.58 -1.93 2.30
CA GLY A 47 -18.89 -2.82 3.42
C GLY A 47 -18.14 -4.17 3.40
N VAL A 48 -17.16 -4.34 2.51
CA VAL A 48 -16.30 -5.53 2.49
C VAL A 48 -15.20 -5.36 3.52
N PRO A 49 -14.92 -6.36 4.37
CA PRO A 49 -13.80 -6.29 5.28
C PRO A 49 -12.48 -6.42 4.50
N ALA A 50 -11.57 -5.47 4.69
CA ALA A 50 -10.24 -5.48 4.09
C ALA A 50 -9.18 -5.88 5.12
N LEU A 51 -8.23 -6.71 4.69
CA LEU A 51 -7.04 -7.05 5.46
C LEU A 51 -5.82 -6.37 4.82
N VAL A 52 -5.27 -5.36 5.48
CA VAL A 52 -4.05 -4.67 5.08
C VAL A 52 -2.84 -5.34 5.73
N VAL A 53 -2.03 -6.00 4.90
CA VAL A 53 -0.87 -6.78 5.34
C VAL A 53 0.41 -5.97 5.18
N ASN A 54 1.06 -5.66 6.30
CA ASN A 54 2.31 -4.90 6.37
C ASN A 54 3.52 -5.83 6.64
N ALA A 55 4.73 -5.31 6.46
CA ALA A 55 5.96 -6.10 6.48
C ALA A 55 6.65 -6.22 7.86
N GLY A 56 5.95 -5.87 8.93
CA GLY A 56 6.47 -5.95 10.29
C GLY A 56 6.63 -7.41 10.77
N PRO A 57 7.52 -7.67 11.75
CA PRO A 57 7.77 -9.01 12.28
C PRO A 57 6.53 -9.72 12.84
N SER A 58 5.51 -8.98 13.29
CA SER A 58 4.29 -9.57 13.84
C SER A 58 3.41 -10.27 12.80
N LEU A 59 3.70 -10.15 11.50
CA LEU A 59 2.96 -10.86 10.46
C LEU A 59 3.06 -12.40 10.62
N GLU A 60 4.22 -12.91 11.03
CA GLU A 60 4.53 -14.34 11.01
C GLU A 60 3.52 -15.18 11.80
N LYS A 61 3.10 -14.68 12.97
CA LYS A 61 2.15 -15.36 13.86
C LYS A 61 0.74 -15.44 13.31
N ASP A 62 0.38 -14.62 12.32
CA ASP A 62 -0.99 -14.51 11.80
C ASP A 62 -1.15 -15.24 10.45
N LEU A 63 -0.07 -15.73 9.82
CA LEU A 63 -0.10 -16.33 8.47
C LEU A 63 -1.06 -17.53 8.35
N ALA A 64 -1.12 -18.38 9.38
CA ALA A 64 -1.98 -19.56 9.38
C ALA A 64 -3.47 -19.16 9.39
N GLU A 65 -3.87 -18.22 10.25
CA GLU A 65 -5.24 -17.70 10.25
C GLU A 65 -5.54 -16.90 8.97
N ILE A 66 -4.58 -16.16 8.41
CA ILE A 66 -4.82 -15.45 7.15
C ILE A 66 -5.14 -16.47 6.05
N TRP A 67 -4.43 -17.60 6.01
CA TRP A 67 -4.74 -18.69 5.08
C TRP A 67 -6.14 -19.26 5.29
N GLU A 68 -6.55 -19.50 6.54
CA GLU A 68 -7.87 -20.02 6.89
C GLU A 68 -9.00 -19.09 6.41
N TYR A 69 -8.83 -17.78 6.56
CA TYR A 69 -9.84 -16.76 6.23
C TYR A 69 -9.63 -16.06 4.88
N ARG A 70 -8.70 -16.55 4.04
CA ARG A 70 -8.23 -15.85 2.83
C ARG A 70 -9.33 -15.41 1.85
N ASP A 71 -10.40 -16.18 1.72
CA ASP A 71 -11.52 -15.86 0.81
C ASP A 71 -12.63 -15.03 1.49
N ARG A 72 -12.43 -14.60 2.74
CA ARG A 72 -13.42 -13.85 3.54
C ARG A 72 -13.02 -12.40 3.80
N PHE A 73 -11.83 -12.00 3.36
CA PHE A 73 -11.29 -10.65 3.41
C PHE A 73 -10.76 -10.24 2.04
N LEU A 74 -10.92 -8.97 1.69
CA LEU A 74 -10.12 -8.40 0.61
C LEU A 74 -8.71 -8.10 1.13
N THR A 75 -7.78 -9.04 0.92
CA THR A 75 -6.38 -8.88 1.30
C THR A 75 -5.58 -7.96 0.37
N ILE A 76 -5.07 -6.87 0.92
CA ILE A 76 -4.20 -5.88 0.27
C ILE A 76 -2.84 -5.91 1.00
N CYS A 77 -1.79 -6.33 0.31
CA CYS A 77 -0.45 -6.50 0.85
C CYS A 77 0.48 -5.37 0.41
N VAL A 78 1.43 -4.98 1.25
CA VAL A 78 2.58 -4.15 0.82
C VAL A 78 3.64 -5.04 0.16
N ASP A 79 4.34 -4.54 -0.86
CA ASP A 79 5.37 -5.28 -1.61
C ASP A 79 6.39 -6.03 -0.73
N ARG A 80 6.88 -5.41 0.36
CA ARG A 80 7.87 -6.02 1.25
C ARG A 80 7.31 -7.18 2.10
N ALA A 81 5.99 -7.25 2.29
CA ALA A 81 5.34 -8.36 2.97
C ALA A 81 5.04 -9.54 2.02
N TYR A 82 5.02 -9.26 0.71
CA TYR A 82 4.62 -10.22 -0.31
C TYR A 82 5.40 -11.54 -0.28
N PRO A 83 6.75 -11.56 -0.23
CA PRO A 83 7.50 -12.82 -0.15
C PRO A 83 7.18 -13.65 1.11
N ARG A 84 6.92 -12.98 2.24
CA ARG A 84 6.60 -13.68 3.49
C ARG A 84 5.21 -14.30 3.45
N MET A 85 4.24 -13.61 2.83
CA MET A 85 2.92 -14.17 2.60
C MET A 85 3.01 -15.44 1.74
N LEU A 86 3.76 -15.39 0.63
CA LEU A 86 3.95 -16.55 -0.23
C LEU A 86 4.67 -17.70 0.48
N ALA A 87 5.69 -17.42 1.29
CA ALA A 87 6.37 -18.43 2.10
C ALA A 87 5.42 -19.10 3.12
N GLY A 88 4.42 -18.36 3.61
CA GLY A 88 3.33 -18.89 4.43
C GLY A 88 2.20 -19.58 3.65
N GLY A 89 2.32 -19.73 2.33
CA GLY A 89 1.31 -20.35 1.48
C GLY A 89 0.07 -19.48 1.21
N VAL A 90 0.17 -18.16 1.46
CA VAL A 90 -0.93 -17.21 1.27
C VAL A 90 -0.63 -16.27 0.11
N SER A 91 -1.45 -16.29 -0.94
CA SER A 91 -1.43 -15.25 -1.96
C SER A 91 -2.36 -14.09 -1.57
N PRO A 92 -1.90 -12.83 -1.58
CA PRO A 92 -2.81 -11.69 -1.46
C PRO A 92 -3.64 -11.51 -2.73
N HIS A 93 -4.72 -10.73 -2.66
CA HIS A 93 -5.50 -10.35 -3.84
C HIS A 93 -4.88 -9.18 -4.59
N VAL A 94 -4.32 -8.24 -3.83
CA VAL A 94 -3.67 -7.03 -4.34
C VAL A 94 -2.36 -6.81 -3.59
N THR A 95 -1.31 -6.45 -4.31
CA THR A 95 -0.04 -5.98 -3.74
C THR A 95 0.22 -4.54 -4.18
N ILE A 96 0.45 -3.63 -3.24
CA ILE A 96 0.88 -2.25 -3.51
C ILE A 96 2.40 -2.21 -3.56
N SER A 97 2.95 -1.68 -4.64
CA SER A 97 4.38 -1.42 -4.78
C SER A 97 4.68 0.03 -5.09
N LEU A 98 5.58 0.60 -4.29
CA LEU A 98 5.89 2.03 -4.29
C LEU A 98 7.39 2.34 -4.35
N ASP A 99 8.25 1.53 -3.72
CA ASP A 99 9.70 1.75 -3.73
C ASP A 99 10.23 1.49 -5.15
N SER A 100 10.86 2.50 -5.76
CA SER A 100 11.34 2.45 -7.15
C SER A 100 12.67 1.70 -7.34
N SER A 101 13.23 1.13 -6.27
CA SER A 101 14.47 0.38 -6.31
C SER A 101 14.33 -0.94 -7.08
N GLU A 102 15.34 -1.32 -7.85
CA GLU A 102 15.34 -2.58 -8.60
C GLU A 102 15.22 -3.84 -7.71
N VAL A 103 15.61 -3.74 -6.43
CA VAL A 103 15.54 -4.85 -5.48
C VAL A 103 14.12 -5.37 -5.32
N VAL A 104 13.12 -4.50 -5.49
CA VAL A 104 11.70 -4.83 -5.35
C VAL A 104 11.29 -5.89 -6.37
N ALA A 105 11.86 -5.88 -7.58
CA ALA A 105 11.56 -6.89 -8.60
C ALA A 105 11.87 -8.33 -8.11
N GLY A 106 12.90 -8.50 -7.28
CA GLY A 106 13.26 -9.80 -6.71
C GLY A 106 12.22 -10.36 -5.75
N TRP A 107 11.39 -9.51 -5.14
CA TRP A 107 10.32 -9.95 -4.23
C TRP A 107 9.16 -10.63 -4.97
N PHE A 108 9.04 -10.43 -6.27
CA PHE A 108 7.97 -11.00 -7.10
C PHE A 108 8.40 -12.24 -7.89
N ALA A 109 9.58 -12.79 -7.61
CA ALA A 109 10.12 -13.95 -8.34
C ALA A 109 9.22 -15.19 -8.26
N ASP A 110 8.67 -15.46 -7.08
CA ASP A 110 7.84 -16.65 -6.79
C ASP A 110 6.33 -16.38 -6.93
N ARG A 111 5.96 -15.33 -7.66
CA ARG A 111 4.58 -14.87 -7.80
C ARG A 111 3.64 -15.94 -8.37
N GLU A 112 2.49 -16.12 -7.71
CA GLU A 112 1.43 -16.99 -8.21
C GLU A 112 0.52 -16.29 -9.24
N ARG A 113 -0.21 -17.09 -10.02
CA ARG A 113 -1.19 -16.58 -11.00
C ARG A 113 -2.50 -16.24 -10.30
N GLY A 114 -2.71 -14.99 -9.90
CA GLY A 114 -4.01 -14.61 -9.32
C GLY A 114 -4.05 -13.29 -8.55
N ASP A 115 -2.93 -12.85 -8.01
CA ASP A 115 -2.74 -11.54 -7.41
C ASP A 115 -2.70 -10.43 -8.48
N LEU A 116 -3.03 -9.20 -8.09
CA LEU A 116 -2.82 -8.00 -8.90
C LEU A 116 -1.75 -7.14 -8.25
N THR A 117 -0.91 -6.50 -9.04
CA THR A 117 0.13 -5.60 -8.54
C THR A 117 -0.18 -4.18 -8.92
N CYS A 118 -0.48 -3.36 -7.91
CA CYS A 118 -0.63 -1.93 -8.05
C CYS A 118 0.75 -1.28 -8.08
N VAL A 119 1.05 -0.54 -9.14
CA VAL A 119 2.37 0.08 -9.34
C VAL A 119 2.23 1.57 -9.63
N VAL A 120 3.14 2.35 -9.07
CA VAL A 120 3.36 3.72 -9.53
C VAL A 120 4.06 3.73 -10.89
N PRO A 121 3.74 4.67 -11.80
CA PRO A 121 4.37 4.76 -13.11
C PRO A 121 5.91 4.90 -13.11
N TRP A 122 6.47 5.44 -12.03
CA TRP A 122 7.92 5.67 -11.84
C TRP A 122 8.64 4.53 -11.09
N GLN A 123 7.96 3.39 -10.92
CA GLN A 123 8.53 2.15 -10.39
C GLN A 123 9.70 1.64 -11.26
N SER A 124 10.61 0.85 -10.71
CA SER A 124 11.69 0.20 -11.47
C SER A 124 11.14 -0.51 -12.72
N PRO A 125 11.70 -0.26 -13.91
CA PRO A 125 11.33 -0.99 -15.13
C PRO A 125 11.50 -2.50 -14.98
N ARG A 126 12.43 -2.95 -14.14
CA ARG A 126 12.62 -4.36 -13.83
C ARG A 126 11.40 -4.99 -13.17
N LEU A 127 10.72 -4.27 -12.26
CA LEU A 127 9.48 -4.77 -11.66
C LEU A 127 8.35 -4.79 -12.71
N ILE A 128 8.23 -3.72 -13.52
CA ILE A 128 7.23 -3.66 -14.60
C ILE A 128 7.43 -4.80 -15.60
N GLN A 129 8.67 -5.22 -15.85
CA GLN A 129 8.98 -6.37 -16.72
C GLN A 129 8.73 -7.72 -16.03
N ALA A 130 8.92 -7.80 -14.71
CA ALA A 130 8.70 -9.02 -13.93
C ALA A 130 7.20 -9.35 -13.74
N VAL A 131 6.34 -8.33 -13.70
CA VAL A 131 4.88 -8.52 -13.54
C VAL A 131 4.18 -8.54 -14.91
N PRO A 132 3.44 -9.61 -15.26
CA PRO A 132 2.56 -9.64 -16.43
C PRO A 132 1.61 -8.43 -16.50
N MET A 133 1.58 -7.75 -17.65
CA MET A 133 0.76 -6.55 -17.87
C MET A 133 -0.74 -6.74 -17.55
N ARG A 134 -1.27 -7.95 -17.74
CA ARG A 134 -2.67 -8.29 -17.41
C ARG A 134 -2.99 -8.25 -15.91
N ASP A 135 -1.96 -8.31 -15.07
CA ASP A 135 -2.06 -8.27 -13.62
C ASP A 135 -1.48 -6.97 -13.03
N THR A 136 -0.97 -6.07 -13.88
CA THR A 136 -0.45 -4.75 -13.48
C THR A 136 -1.57 -3.71 -13.46
N VAL A 137 -1.63 -2.93 -12.38
CA VAL A 137 -2.65 -1.89 -12.19
C VAL A 137 -1.96 -0.57 -11.85
N PRO A 138 -1.87 0.40 -12.78
CA PRO A 138 -1.24 1.67 -12.49
C PRO A 138 -2.06 2.53 -11.51
N TYR A 139 -1.37 3.21 -10.61
CA TYR A 139 -1.92 4.26 -9.74
C TYR A 139 -0.92 5.41 -9.57
N THR A 140 -1.38 6.59 -9.17
CA THR A 140 -0.51 7.72 -8.85
C THR A 140 -0.58 8.05 -7.36
N GLU A 141 0.39 8.77 -6.83
CA GLU A 141 0.29 9.34 -5.49
C GLU A 141 -0.30 10.75 -5.56
N TRP A 142 -1.28 11.03 -4.71
CA TRP A 142 -1.84 12.38 -4.58
C TRP A 142 -0.84 13.26 -3.83
N ASN A 143 -0.09 14.06 -4.58
CA ASN A 143 0.84 15.04 -4.01
C ASN A 143 1.03 16.24 -4.95
N PRO A 144 -0.01 17.07 -5.18
CA PRO A 144 -0.02 18.10 -6.22
C PRO A 144 1.04 19.21 -6.05
N ASP A 145 1.61 19.33 -4.84
CA ASP A 145 2.60 20.35 -4.50
C ASP A 145 4.03 19.97 -4.89
N VAL A 146 4.30 18.69 -5.20
CA VAL A 146 5.63 18.26 -5.62
C VAL A 146 5.82 18.47 -7.12
N SER A 147 6.87 19.24 -7.47
CA SER A 147 7.16 19.68 -8.84
C SER A 147 7.37 18.55 -9.85
N ILE A 148 7.92 17.40 -9.43
CA ILE A 148 8.16 16.27 -10.35
C ILE A 148 6.87 15.78 -11.03
N TRP A 149 5.73 15.83 -10.33
CA TRP A 149 4.47 15.37 -10.90
C TRP A 149 3.95 16.34 -11.96
N ARG A 150 4.29 17.63 -11.88
CA ARG A 150 3.93 18.59 -12.94
C ARG A 150 4.71 18.31 -14.22
N ASP A 151 5.99 17.96 -14.08
CA ASP A 151 6.84 17.62 -15.22
C ASP A 151 6.43 16.29 -15.85
N ILE A 152 6.12 15.28 -15.02
CA ILE A 152 5.56 14.01 -15.51
C ILE A 152 4.23 14.24 -16.21
N ALA A 153 3.37 15.12 -15.68
CA ALA A 153 2.09 15.43 -16.30
C ALA A 153 2.28 16.09 -17.68
N GLU A 154 3.25 17.00 -17.79
CA GLU A 154 3.58 17.68 -19.04
C GLU A 154 4.03 16.69 -20.11
N GLU A 155 4.97 15.80 -19.78
CA GLU A 155 5.47 14.80 -20.73
C GLU A 155 4.43 13.70 -21.05
N SER A 156 3.53 13.37 -20.12
CA SER A 156 2.51 12.32 -20.29
C SER A 156 1.26 12.81 -21.04
N PHE A 157 0.79 14.00 -20.70
CA PHE A 157 -0.55 14.51 -21.01
C PHE A 157 -0.54 15.86 -21.72
N GLY A 158 0.64 16.46 -21.95
CA GLY A 158 0.77 17.76 -22.62
C GLY A 158 0.32 18.95 -21.78
N SER A 159 0.13 18.77 -20.46
CA SER A 159 -0.23 19.84 -19.53
C SER A 159 0.52 19.68 -18.21
N ARG A 160 0.93 20.79 -17.59
CA ARG A 160 1.56 20.78 -16.25
C ARG A 160 0.56 20.57 -15.11
N ASP A 161 -0.70 20.28 -15.42
CA ASP A 161 -1.73 19.99 -14.44
C ASP A 161 -1.59 18.56 -13.93
N ALA A 162 -1.09 18.41 -12.70
CA ALA A 162 -0.95 17.11 -12.06
C ALA A 162 -2.31 16.39 -11.88
N GLN A 163 -3.43 17.13 -11.89
CA GLN A 163 -4.77 16.56 -11.83
C GLN A 163 -5.06 15.60 -12.99
N ALA A 164 -4.48 15.85 -14.17
CA ALA A 164 -4.64 14.99 -15.34
C ALA A 164 -4.18 13.55 -15.05
N GLN A 165 -3.10 13.36 -14.27
CA GLN A 165 -2.64 12.01 -13.93
C GLN A 165 -3.60 11.31 -12.96
N PHE A 166 -4.10 12.07 -11.98
CA PHE A 166 -5.03 11.57 -10.96
C PHE A 166 -6.34 11.12 -11.60
N ASP A 167 -6.81 11.84 -12.62
CA ASP A 167 -8.00 11.44 -13.36
C ASP A 167 -7.78 10.26 -14.29
N TYR A 168 -6.56 10.13 -14.82
CA TYR A 168 -6.18 9.07 -15.73
C TYR A 168 -6.09 7.70 -15.04
N PHE A 169 -5.27 7.58 -14.00
CA PHE A 169 -5.08 6.30 -13.31
C PHE A 169 -5.87 6.20 -11.99
N GLY A 170 -6.13 7.31 -11.32
CA GLY A 170 -6.56 7.32 -9.92
C GLY A 170 -5.36 7.53 -9.00
N ALA A 171 -5.58 8.33 -7.96
CA ALA A 171 -4.56 8.68 -7.00
C ALA A 171 -4.82 8.08 -5.61
N LEU A 172 -3.76 7.65 -4.93
CA LEU A 172 -3.76 7.20 -3.53
C LEU A 172 -3.00 8.21 -2.65
N LEU A 173 -3.40 8.33 -1.39
CA LEU A 173 -2.80 9.25 -0.42
C LEU A 173 -1.50 8.66 0.14
N PRO A 174 -0.34 9.32 -0.04
CA PRO A 174 0.88 8.92 0.64
C PRO A 174 0.81 9.31 2.13
N GLY A 175 1.44 8.50 2.98
CA GLY A 175 1.54 8.76 4.43
C GLY A 175 2.89 8.38 5.03
N GLY A 176 3.94 8.29 4.22
CA GLY A 176 5.29 7.94 4.65
C GLY A 176 5.66 6.45 4.54
N THR A 177 4.67 5.55 4.50
CA THR A 177 4.90 4.12 4.22
C THR A 177 3.93 3.57 3.17
N VAL A 178 4.31 2.45 2.54
CA VAL A 178 3.44 1.69 1.64
C VAL A 178 2.15 1.22 2.37
N GLY A 179 2.23 1.02 3.69
CA GLY A 179 1.07 0.67 4.52
C GLY A 179 -0.01 1.75 4.49
N ASN A 180 0.39 3.03 4.54
CA ASN A 180 -0.56 4.16 4.46
C ASN A 180 -1.30 4.16 3.12
N VAL A 181 -0.58 3.90 2.02
CA VAL A 181 -1.15 3.80 0.67
C VAL A 181 -2.10 2.61 0.55
N ALA A 182 -1.75 1.46 1.14
CA ALA A 182 -2.62 0.29 1.18
C ALA A 182 -3.90 0.52 2.01
N CYS A 183 -3.79 1.26 3.13
CA CYS A 183 -4.93 1.70 3.92
C CYS A 183 -5.86 2.62 3.12
N ASP A 184 -5.29 3.64 2.45
CA ASP A 184 -6.06 4.55 1.60
C ASP A 184 -6.77 3.81 0.46
N LEU A 185 -6.11 2.83 -0.17
CA LEU A 185 -6.76 1.98 -1.16
C LEU A 185 -7.96 1.24 -0.55
N ALA A 186 -7.81 0.60 0.60
CA ALA A 186 -8.91 -0.11 1.26
C ALA A 186 -10.11 0.81 1.49
N VAL A 187 -9.87 2.01 2.05
CA VAL A 187 -10.92 3.00 2.30
C VAL A 187 -11.56 3.48 0.99
N LYS A 188 -10.77 3.82 -0.02
CA LYS A 188 -11.27 4.28 -1.32
C LYS A 188 -12.06 3.21 -2.06
N MET A 189 -11.73 1.93 -1.88
CA MET A 189 -12.52 0.81 -2.41
C MET A 189 -13.87 0.67 -1.70
N GLY A 190 -14.09 1.37 -0.58
CA GLY A 190 -15.32 1.35 0.21
C GLY A 190 -15.29 0.38 1.39
N CYS A 191 -14.17 -0.31 1.60
CA CYS A 191 -14.06 -1.37 2.60
C CYS A 191 -14.36 -0.87 4.01
N ASP A 192 -15.01 -1.72 4.80
CA ASP A 192 -15.33 -1.50 6.21
C ASP A 192 -15.69 -2.86 6.83
N PRO A 193 -14.99 -3.34 7.88
CA PRO A 193 -13.81 -2.76 8.53
C PRO A 193 -12.52 -2.80 7.70
N VAL A 194 -11.51 -2.06 8.15
CA VAL A 194 -10.12 -2.13 7.68
C VAL A 194 -9.23 -2.67 8.80
N ILE A 195 -8.65 -3.85 8.59
CA ILE A 195 -7.89 -4.61 9.59
C ILE A 195 -6.42 -4.63 9.20
N PHE A 196 -5.51 -4.39 10.15
CA PHE A 196 -4.06 -4.36 9.94
C PHE A 196 -3.38 -5.54 10.62
N VAL A 197 -2.46 -6.19 9.91
CA VAL A 197 -1.49 -7.14 10.46
C VAL A 197 -0.08 -6.73 10.02
N GLY A 198 0.95 -7.07 10.81
CA GLY A 198 2.34 -6.72 10.51
C GLY A 198 2.63 -5.20 10.52
N LEU A 199 1.75 -4.36 11.06
CA LEU A 199 1.92 -2.90 11.13
C LEU A 199 2.71 -2.53 12.40
N ASP A 200 3.99 -2.94 12.43
CA ASP A 200 4.85 -2.73 13.60
C ASP A 200 5.55 -1.38 13.62
N LEU A 201 5.46 -0.60 12.53
CA LEU A 201 6.11 0.72 12.36
C LEU A 201 7.62 0.67 12.72
N CYS A 202 8.29 -0.40 12.25
CA CYS A 202 9.61 -0.90 12.61
C CYS A 202 10.56 0.08 13.32
N TYR A 203 10.68 -0.07 14.65
CA TYR A 203 11.77 0.51 15.43
C TYR A 203 13.10 -0.12 15.03
N ARG A 204 14.14 0.70 14.85
CA ARG A 204 15.52 0.20 14.79
C ARG A 204 15.92 -0.20 16.21
N ILE A 205 16.32 -1.45 16.41
CA ILE A 205 16.95 -1.83 17.68
C ILE A 205 18.42 -1.39 17.58
N THR A 206 18.76 -0.27 18.21
CA THR A 206 20.16 0.16 18.43
C THR A 206 20.64 -0.40 19.76
N ALA A 207 21.93 -0.69 19.86
CA ALA A 207 22.56 -0.96 21.15
C ALA A 207 23.36 0.30 21.53
N ASP A 208 23.23 0.76 22.77
CA ASP A 208 24.16 1.78 23.28
C ASP A 208 25.56 1.19 23.47
N GLU A 209 26.53 2.04 23.81
CA GLU A 209 27.92 1.65 24.05
C GLU A 209 28.11 0.61 25.17
N PHE A 210 27.07 0.36 25.98
CA PHE A 210 27.01 -0.63 27.05
C PHE A 210 26.24 -1.90 26.65
N GLY A 211 25.77 -2.01 25.41
CA GLY A 211 25.03 -3.16 24.90
C GLY A 211 23.54 -3.16 25.24
N ASN A 212 22.99 -2.08 25.82
CA ASN A 212 21.55 -1.99 26.08
C ASN A 212 20.81 -1.75 24.77
N ARG A 213 19.85 -2.64 24.47
CA ARG A 213 18.99 -2.52 23.29
C ARG A 213 17.94 -1.42 23.50
N ARG A 214 17.94 -0.39 22.65
CA ARG A 214 16.89 0.63 22.54
C ARG A 214 16.17 0.51 21.20
N ALA A 215 14.86 0.60 21.24
CA ALA A 215 14.03 0.72 20.05
C ALA A 215 13.96 2.21 19.68
N GLU A 216 14.72 2.63 18.67
CA GLU A 216 14.64 3.97 18.10
C GLU A 216 13.62 3.98 16.95
N THR A 217 12.58 4.79 17.09
CA THR A 217 11.68 5.10 15.97
C THR A 217 12.46 5.92 14.95
N ILE A 218 12.46 5.50 13.69
CA ILE A 218 12.96 6.34 12.60
C ILE A 218 11.88 7.42 12.35
N PRO A 219 12.23 8.72 12.17
CA PRO A 219 11.25 9.82 12.00
C PRO A 219 10.11 9.53 11.01
N ALA A 220 10.40 8.80 9.92
CA ALA A 220 9.41 8.34 8.96
C ALA A 220 8.27 7.49 9.56
N PHE A 221 8.53 6.72 10.61
CA PHE A 221 7.51 5.91 11.29
C PHE A 221 6.65 6.71 12.26
N ASP A 222 7.22 7.74 12.92
CA ASP A 222 6.43 8.67 13.73
C ASP A 222 5.51 9.51 12.83
N ALA A 223 6.02 9.97 11.69
CA ALA A 223 5.22 10.57 10.64
C ALA A 223 4.11 9.64 10.18
N ALA A 224 4.42 8.38 9.83
CA ALA A 224 3.41 7.42 9.40
C ALA A 224 2.33 7.15 10.44
N ARG A 225 2.70 7.10 11.73
CA ARG A 225 1.75 6.99 12.85
C ARG A 225 0.86 8.24 12.95
N ALA A 226 1.46 9.43 12.94
CA ALA A 226 0.72 10.69 13.02
C ALA A 226 -0.26 10.82 11.85
N TRP A 227 0.14 10.43 10.64
CA TRP A 227 -0.74 10.38 9.49
C TRP A 227 -1.98 9.53 9.76
N TYR A 228 -1.84 8.34 10.34
CA TYR A 228 -3.01 7.51 10.69
C TYR A 228 -3.87 8.17 11.77
N GLU A 229 -3.26 8.53 12.90
CA GLU A 229 -3.97 8.88 14.13
C GLU A 229 -4.52 10.31 14.11
N ASP A 230 -3.75 11.27 13.58
CA ASP A 230 -4.02 12.72 13.58
C ASP A 230 -4.74 13.19 12.32
N GLU A 231 -4.54 12.52 11.17
CA GLU A 231 -5.07 12.99 9.88
C GLU A 231 -6.11 12.02 9.29
N PHE A 232 -5.71 10.77 9.06
CA PHE A 232 -6.46 9.83 8.22
C PHE A 232 -7.69 9.24 8.92
N PHE A 233 -7.55 8.62 10.11
CA PHE A 233 -8.69 8.05 10.85
C PHE A 233 -9.70 9.12 11.30
N PRO A 234 -9.28 10.34 11.68
CA PRO A 234 -10.22 11.44 11.92
C PRO A 234 -11.03 11.82 10.68
N THR A 235 -10.42 11.79 9.49
CA THR A 235 -11.04 12.18 8.22
C THR A 235 -11.95 11.09 7.66
N PHE A 236 -11.46 9.86 7.59
CA PHE A 236 -12.16 8.73 6.99
C PHE A 236 -12.72 7.82 8.09
N LYS A 237 -13.98 8.02 8.44
CA LYS A 237 -14.65 7.24 9.50
C LYS A 237 -14.96 5.82 9.01
N LYS A 238 -14.12 4.88 9.40
CA LYS A 238 -14.29 3.43 9.21
C LYS A 238 -14.01 2.71 10.53
N ARG A 239 -14.38 1.45 10.62
CA ARG A 239 -13.93 0.59 11.72
C ARG A 239 -12.50 0.11 11.42
N TYR A 240 -11.53 0.71 12.10
CA TYR A 240 -10.11 0.32 12.00
C TYR A 240 -9.72 -0.63 13.12
N VAL A 241 -8.97 -1.69 12.80
CA VAL A 241 -8.51 -2.68 13.78
C VAL A 241 -7.04 -2.99 13.56
N ASN A 242 -6.20 -2.79 14.56
CA ASN A 242 -4.78 -3.15 14.51
C ASN A 242 -4.53 -4.46 15.27
N CYS A 243 -4.05 -5.48 14.54
CA CYS A 243 -3.77 -6.82 15.06
C CYS A 243 -2.28 -7.13 15.27
N SER A 244 -1.41 -6.15 15.02
CA SER A 244 0.04 -6.31 15.03
C SER A 244 0.62 -6.57 16.43
N GLY A 245 -0.18 -6.44 17.50
CA GLY A 245 0.24 -6.69 18.89
C GLY A 245 1.22 -5.64 19.44
N SER A 246 1.95 -4.96 18.56
CA SER A 246 2.60 -3.69 18.82
C SER A 246 1.53 -2.65 19.10
N SER A 247 1.57 -2.08 20.29
CA SER A 247 0.61 -1.11 20.76
C SER A 247 0.89 0.30 20.21
N THR A 248 1.38 0.35 18.97
CA THR A 248 2.02 1.52 18.34
C THR A 248 1.00 2.41 17.67
N LEU A 249 -0.05 1.82 17.10
CA LEU A 249 -1.22 2.51 16.60
C LEU A 249 -2.40 2.19 17.53
N ARG A 250 -2.83 3.18 18.32
CA ARG A 250 -3.88 3.02 19.35
C ARG A 250 -5.04 3.98 19.18
N ARG A 251 -4.80 5.16 18.61
CA ARG A 251 -5.81 6.20 18.55
C ARG A 251 -6.61 6.07 17.26
N GLY A 252 -7.93 5.99 17.37
CA GLY A 252 -8.81 5.85 16.21
C GLY A 252 -8.91 4.44 15.63
N CYS A 253 -8.36 3.43 16.30
CA CYS A 253 -8.53 2.01 15.94
C CYS A 253 -8.69 1.11 17.17
N GLU A 254 -9.29 -0.07 17.00
CA GLU A 254 -9.38 -1.12 18.00
C GLU A 254 -8.10 -1.98 18.01
N LEU A 255 -7.71 -2.49 19.17
CA LEU A 255 -6.64 -3.49 19.30
C LEU A 255 -7.24 -4.87 19.56
N LYS A 256 -6.96 -5.84 18.69
CA LYS A 256 -7.45 -7.22 18.80
C LYS A 256 -6.39 -8.20 18.34
N ARG A 257 -6.45 -9.47 18.76
CA ARG A 257 -5.72 -10.52 18.01
C ARG A 257 -6.35 -10.70 16.63
N PHE A 258 -5.56 -11.06 15.62
CA PHE A 258 -6.13 -11.28 14.29
C PHE A 258 -7.19 -12.39 14.31
N SER A 259 -6.96 -13.48 15.06
CA SER A 259 -7.94 -14.56 15.23
C SER A 259 -9.28 -14.12 15.85
N GLU A 260 -9.30 -13.06 16.66
CA GLU A 260 -10.55 -12.49 17.20
C GLU A 260 -11.24 -11.60 16.18
N ALA A 261 -10.48 -10.72 15.52
CA ALA A 261 -11.00 -9.87 14.45
C ALA A 261 -11.54 -10.72 13.29
N ALA A 262 -10.86 -11.81 12.94
CA ALA A 262 -11.27 -12.74 11.90
C ALA A 262 -12.64 -13.35 12.19
N LYS A 263 -12.84 -13.87 13.40
CA LYS A 263 -14.12 -14.47 13.83
C LYS A 263 -15.27 -13.47 13.86
N GLU A 264 -14.99 -12.23 14.24
CA GLU A 264 -16.01 -11.19 14.41
C GLU A 264 -16.36 -10.50 13.09
N MET A 265 -15.39 -10.33 12.19
CA MET A 265 -15.47 -9.36 11.09
C MET A 265 -15.29 -9.95 9.70
N ALA A 266 -14.89 -11.22 9.58
CA ALA A 266 -14.85 -11.90 8.29
C ALA A 266 -16.23 -11.96 7.66
N LEU A 267 -16.28 -11.97 6.32
CA LEU A 267 -17.52 -12.31 5.65
C LEU A 267 -17.99 -13.71 6.07
N SER A 268 -19.30 -13.84 6.29
CA SER A 268 -19.94 -15.12 6.62
C SER A 268 -19.83 -16.15 5.49
N GLU A 269 -19.76 -15.68 4.25
CA GLU A 269 -19.60 -16.50 3.04
C GLU A 269 -18.33 -16.09 2.28
N PRO A 270 -17.58 -17.06 1.73
CA PRO A 270 -16.37 -16.77 0.94
C PRO A 270 -16.71 -16.06 -0.38
N ARG A 271 -15.76 -15.27 -0.88
CA ARG A 271 -15.84 -14.55 -2.16
C ARG A 271 -14.58 -14.73 -2.97
N ASN A 272 -14.74 -14.82 -4.29
CA ASN A 272 -13.63 -14.83 -5.22
C ASN A 272 -13.19 -13.40 -5.56
N PHE A 273 -12.46 -12.76 -4.65
CA PHE A 273 -11.98 -11.39 -4.83
C PHE A 273 -11.07 -11.23 -6.05
N ALA A 274 -10.24 -12.23 -6.36
CA ALA A 274 -9.35 -12.22 -7.52
C ALA A 274 -10.12 -12.10 -8.84
N TRP A 275 -11.25 -12.80 -8.99
CA TRP A 275 -12.14 -12.68 -10.14
C TRP A 275 -12.86 -11.33 -10.15
N GLU A 276 -13.36 -10.92 -8.99
CA GLU A 276 -14.11 -9.68 -8.82
C GLU A 276 -13.31 -8.42 -9.16
N LEU A 277 -12.05 -8.35 -8.74
CA LEU A 277 -11.13 -7.25 -9.06
C LEU A 277 -10.87 -7.20 -10.57
N ARG A 278 -10.54 -8.35 -11.19
CA ARG A 278 -10.30 -8.43 -12.64
C ARG A 278 -11.52 -8.05 -13.46
N ARG A 279 -12.72 -8.45 -13.05
CA ARG A 279 -13.96 -8.06 -13.73
C ARG A 279 -14.12 -6.54 -13.78
N ARG A 280 -13.71 -5.83 -12.73
CA ARG A 280 -13.80 -4.37 -12.62
C ARG A 280 -12.75 -3.62 -13.46
N LEU A 281 -11.70 -4.31 -13.90
CA LEU A 281 -10.68 -3.75 -14.80
C LEU A 281 -11.03 -3.88 -16.30
N ARG A 282 -12.06 -4.66 -16.65
CA ARG A 282 -12.49 -4.82 -18.06
C ARG A 282 -13.03 -3.48 -18.58
N PRO A 283 -12.77 -3.12 -19.87
CA PRO A 283 -13.16 -1.87 -20.49
C PRO A 283 -14.60 -1.45 -20.21
#